data_AF-A0A2Z7BXS0-F1
#
_entry.id   AF-A0A2Z7BXS0-F1
#
_cell.length_a   1.000
_cell.length_b   1.000
_cell.length_c   1.000
_cell.angle_alpha   90.00
_cell.angle_beta   90.00
_cell.angle_gamma   90.00
#
_symmetry.space_group_name_H-M   'P 1'
#
loop_
_entity.id
_entity.type
_entity.pdbx_description
1 polymer ?
#
loop_
_entity_poly.entity_id
_entity_poly.type
_entity_poly.pdbx_seq_one_letter_code
_entity_poly.pdbx_strand_id
1 'polypeptide(L)' 'MEQELTVNYEPLKIIGHRQKKVAGIMMPQVLVQWKNRPVEEATWEDAADFRSQFPQTS' A
#
# COMPACT_ATOMS: atom_id res chain seq x y z
N MET A 1 -4.82 -21.50 19.99
CA MET A 1 -5.73 -20.54 19.35
C MET A 1 -4.89 -19.36 18.93
N GLU A 2 -4.39 -19.38 17.70
CA GLU A 2 -3.72 -18.22 17.12
C GLU A 2 -4.86 -17.28 16.72
N GLN A 3 -5.08 -16.25 17.52
CA GLN A 3 -5.95 -15.16 17.11
C GLN A 3 -5.26 -14.53 15.90
N GLU A 4 -5.79 -14.82 14.72
CA GLU A 4 -5.41 -14.20 13.47
C GLU A 4 -5.76 -12.72 13.62
N LEU A 5 -4.78 -11.95 14.10
CA LEU A 5 -4.87 -10.51 14.25
C LEU A 5 -5.02 -9.96 12.84
N THR A 6 -6.26 -9.82 12.39
CA THR A 6 -6.61 -9.07 11.19
C THR A 6 -6.32 -7.61 11.49
N VAL A 7 -5.06 -7.22 11.30
CA VAL A 7 -4.66 -5.83 11.41
C VAL A 7 -5.33 -5.11 10.25
N ASN A 8 -6.43 -4.42 10.53
CA ASN A 8 -7.09 -3.55 9.57
C ASN A 8 -6.21 -2.34 9.32
N TYR A 9 -5.52 -2.33 8.17
CA TYR A 9 -4.75 -1.18 7.72
C TYR A 9 -5.68 -0.19 7.01
N GLU A 10 -5.75 1.03 7.52
CA GLU A 10 -6.42 2.14 6.86
C GLU A 10 -5.37 3.08 6.26
N PRO A 11 -5.43 3.41 4.96
CA PRO A 11 -4.49 4.33 4.36
C PRO A 11 -4.75 5.77 4.85
N LEU A 12 -3.67 6.51 5.06
CA LEU A 12 -3.71 7.94 5.35
C LEU A 12 -3.53 8.75 4.07
N LYS A 13 -2.50 8.45 3.28
CA LYS A 13 -2.21 9.11 1.99
C LYS A 13 -1.17 8.34 1.18
N ILE A 14 -1.12 8.60 -0.13
CA ILE A 14 -0.01 8.19 -0.99
C ILE A 14 1.10 9.24 -0.86
N ILE A 15 2.33 8.79 -0.62
CA ILE A 15 3.51 9.65 -0.44
C ILE A 15 4.60 9.42 -1.49
N GLY A 16 4.39 8.48 -2.41
CA GLY A 16 5.36 8.17 -3.46
C GLY A 16 4.80 7.28 -4.55
N HIS A 17 5.44 7.34 -5.72
CA HIS A 17 5.11 6.51 -6.87
C HIS A 17 6.41 5.95 -7.45
N ARG A 18 6.37 4.69 -7.92
CA ARG A 18 7.48 4.09 -8.67
C ARG A 18 6.98 3.09 -9.70
N GLN A 19 7.90 2.68 -10.57
CA GLN A 19 7.73 1.55 -11.47
C GLN A 19 8.73 0.46 -11.07
N LYS A 20 8.26 -0.77 -10.84
CA LYS A 20 9.11 -1.92 -10.50
C LYS A 20 9.01 -2.98 -11.58
N LYS A 21 10.14 -3.44 -12.09
CA LYS A 21 10.16 -4.57 -13.04
C LYS A 21 10.04 -5.89 -12.27
N VAL A 22 8.98 -6.65 -12.51
CA VAL A 22 8.74 -7.98 -11.92
C VAL A 22 8.47 -8.96 -13.06
N ALA A 23 9.28 -10.02 -13.13
CA ALA A 23 9.19 -11.04 -14.20
C ALA A 23 9.17 -10.45 -15.63
N GLY A 24 9.90 -9.35 -15.87
CA GLY A 24 9.95 -8.69 -17.18
C GLY A 24 8.89 -7.61 -17.39
N ILE A 25 7.87 -7.54 -16.54
CA ILE A 25 6.74 -6.61 -16.65
C ILE A 25 6.98 -5.40 -15.75
N MET A 26 6.68 -4.20 -16.24
CA MET A 26 6.71 -2.98 -15.43
C MET A 26 5.41 -2.87 -14.63
N MET A 27 5.51 -2.90 -13.30
CA MET A 27 4.39 -2.79 -12.38
C MET A 27 4.41 -1.45 -11.64
N PRO A 28 3.35 -0.62 -11.74
CA PRO A 28 3.21 0.59 -10.96
C PRO A 28 3.01 0.29 -9.48
N GLN A 29 3.72 1.00 -8.60
CA GLN A 29 3.55 0.89 -7.16
C GLN A 29 3.38 2.26 -6.52
N VAL A 30 2.61 2.29 -5.43
CA VAL A 30 2.38 3.47 -4.59
C VAL A 30 2.98 3.24 -3.21
N LEU A 31 3.65 4.25 -2.65
CA LEU A 31 4.11 4.23 -1.27
C LEU A 31 2.99 4.80 -0.40
N VAL A 32 2.45 3.98 0.49
CA VAL A 32 1.27 4.31 1.30
C VAL A 32 1.70 4.59 2.72
N GLN A 33 1.39 5.78 3.22
CA GLN A 33 1.40 6.04 4.65
C GLN A 33 0.10 5.53 5.26
N TRP A 34 0.19 4.76 6.34
CA TRP A 34 -0.95 4.19 7.04
C TRP A 34 -1.38 5.06 8.22
N LYS A 35 -2.68 5.07 8.54
CA LYS A 35 -3.19 5.78 9.72
C LYS A 35 -2.56 5.19 10.99
N ASN A 36 -2.26 6.08 11.94
CA ASN A 36 -1.64 5.74 13.23
C ASN A 36 -0.27 5.04 13.11
N ARG A 37 0.38 5.12 11.94
CA ARG A 37 1.73 4.61 11.71
C ARG A 37 2.68 5.73 11.33
N PRO A 38 3.94 5.66 11.79
CA PRO A 38 4.95 6.61 11.39
C PRO A 38 5.27 6.45 9.89
N VAL A 39 5.83 7.49 9.26
CA VAL A 39 6.09 7.48 7.81
C VAL A 39 7.14 6.43 7.43
N GLU A 40 8.02 6.09 8.37
CA GLU A 40 9.05 5.07 8.27
C GLU A 40 8.45 3.65 8.12
N GLU A 41 7.20 3.44 8.55
CA GLU A 41 6.42 2.21 8.37
C GLU A 41 5.57 2.21 7.07
N ALA A 42 5.75 3.19 6.19
CA ALA A 42 5.06 3.20 4.90
C ALA A 42 5.47 2.01 4.01
N THR A 43 4.52 1.45 3.28
CA THR A 43 4.73 0.26 2.44
C THR A 43 4.47 0.52 0.97
N TRP A 44 5.19 -0.20 0.10
CA TRP A 44 4.98 -0.13 -1.34
C TRP A 44 3.95 -1.17 -1.77
N GLU A 45 2.77 -0.70 -2.16
CA GLU A 45 1.66 -1.53 -2.63
C GLU A 45 1.57 -1.50 -4.17
N ASP A 46 1.03 -2.55 -4.76
CA ASP A 46 0.63 -2.52 -6.17
C ASP A 46 -0.47 -1.48 -6.38
N ALA A 47 -0.30 -0.61 -7.38
CA ALA A 47 -1.22 0.53 -7.54
C ALA A 47 -2.64 0.10 -7.96
N ALA A 48 -2.78 -0.98 -8.74
CA ALA A 48 -4.08 -1.47 -9.18
C ALA A 48 -4.83 -2.13 -8.02
N ASP A 49 -4.14 -2.99 -7.28
CA ASP A 49 -4.71 -3.67 -6.11
C ASP A 49 -5.07 -2.66 -5.00
N PHE A 50 -4.18 -1.69 -4.75
CA PHE A 50 -4.42 -0.63 -3.77
C PHE A 50 -5.66 0.20 -4.14
N ARG A 51 -5.80 0.61 -5.40
CA ARG A 51 -6.96 1.40 -5.85
C ARG A 51 -8.27 0.60 -5.78
N SER A 52 -8.21 -0.71 -6.01
CA SER A 52 -9.37 -1.59 -5.88
C SER A 52 -9.87 -1.65 -4.44
N GLN A 53 -8.95 -1.75 -3.48
CA GLN A 53 -9.26 -1.83 -2.05
C GLN A 53 -9.62 -0.47 -1.44
N PHE A 54 -8.96 0.60 -1.88
CA PHE A 54 -9.08 1.95 -1.32
C PHE A 54 -9.38 2.99 -2.41
N PRO A 55 -10.54 2.92 -3.07
CA PRO A 55 -10.85 3.74 -4.25
C PRO A 55 -10.95 5.24 -3.96
N GLN A 56 -11.04 5.64 -2.69
CA GLN A 56 -11.16 7.04 -2.25
C GLN A 56 -9.82 7.66 -1.81
N THR A 57 -8.73 6.88 -1.79
CA THR A 57 -7.42 7.38 -1.38
C THR A 57 -6.65 7.86 -2.61
N SER A 58 -6.26 9.13 -2.61
CA SER A 58 -5.46 9.78 -3.67
C SER A 58 -4.12 10.25 -3.15
#